data_AF-A0AAP5BFD8-F1
#
_entry.id   AF-A0AAP5BFD8-F1
#
_cell.length_a   1.000
_cell.length_b   1.000
_cell.length_c   1.000
_cell.angle_alpha   90.00
_cell.angle_beta   90.00
_cell.angle_gamma   90.00
#
_symmetry.space_group_name_H-M   'P 1'
#
loop_
_entity.id
_entity.type
_entity.pdbx_description
1 polymer ?
#
loop_
_entity_poly.entity_id
_entity_poly.type
_entity_poly.pdbx_seq_one_letter_code
_entity_poly.pdbx_strand_id
1 'polypeptide(L)'
;MKLATLKDGTRDGQLIVVSRDLHTAAVADAIAPTMQRVLDDWAFYAPQLQDLYDALNQGRARNTFPFDAKECMAPLPRAFQWADGSSYVNHVELVRRARGAEMPPEFWTDPLMYQGGSDDFIGPKDDVLCATEEFGIDFEAEVAVITTDVPMGATPDQALRSVRLVTLVNDVSLRNLIPAELAKGFGFFQSKPATSFAPVAVTPDELGESWREGRLHRPMIVHWNNKKVGQPDAGTDMVFHFGQLISHAAKTRNLRAGAIVGSGTVSNKDAKRGYCCIAEKRCLETIEHGAPQTEFMKFGDTVKIEMFDEAGKSIFGSIDQGIAPLD
;
A
#
# COMPACT_ATOMS: atom_id res chain seq x y z
N MET A 1 16.60 -1.87 6.85
CA MET A 1 15.95 -2.79 7.81
C MET A 1 14.48 -3.09 7.46
N LYS A 2 13.94 -4.17 8.04
CA LYS A 2 12.53 -4.59 7.91
C LYS A 2 11.82 -4.51 9.27
N LEU A 3 10.68 -3.83 9.33
CA LEU A 3 9.90 -3.59 10.55
C LEU A 3 8.46 -4.09 10.37
N ALA A 4 7.87 -4.60 11.45
CA ALA A 4 6.47 -5.01 11.49
C ALA A 4 5.86 -4.69 12.86
N THR A 5 4.54 -4.86 12.97
CA THR A 5 3.78 -4.65 14.20
C THR A 5 3.00 -5.92 14.53
N LEU A 6 3.22 -6.49 15.71
CA LEU A 6 2.51 -7.67 16.21
C LEU A 6 1.24 -7.31 16.95
N LYS A 7 0.26 -8.22 16.89
CA LYS A 7 -0.92 -8.23 17.74
C LYS A 7 -0.50 -8.51 19.18
N ASP A 8 -0.67 -7.54 20.07
CA ASP A 8 -0.42 -7.67 21.51
C ASP A 8 -1.66 -7.35 22.37
N GLY A 9 -2.81 -7.11 21.71
CA GLY A 9 -4.06 -6.71 22.34
C GLY A 9 -4.20 -5.20 22.57
N THR A 10 -3.16 -4.40 22.29
CA THR A 10 -3.24 -2.94 22.29
C THR A 10 -3.63 -2.39 20.92
N ARG A 11 -3.95 -1.09 20.84
CA ARG A 11 -4.41 -0.44 19.60
C ARG A 11 -3.29 -0.20 18.58
N ASP A 12 -2.06 -0.04 19.05
CA ASP A 12 -0.89 0.28 18.20
C ASP A 12 0.02 -0.94 17.98
N GLY A 13 -0.33 -2.08 18.61
CA GLY A 13 0.45 -3.31 18.58
C GLY A 13 1.84 -3.15 19.20
N GLN A 14 2.68 -4.16 18.96
CA GLN A 14 4.06 -4.20 19.43
C GLN A 14 5.04 -4.16 18.27
N LEU A 15 5.99 -3.24 18.31
CA LEU A 15 7.04 -3.13 17.29
C LEU A 15 7.98 -4.35 17.32
N ILE A 16 8.23 -4.90 16.13
CA ILE A 16 9.24 -5.95 15.92
C ILE A 16 10.17 -5.60 14.76
N VAL A 17 11.41 -6.10 14.84
CA VAL A 17 12.36 -6.15 13.74
C VAL A 17 12.32 -7.54 13.12
N VAL A 18 12.21 -7.62 11.79
CA VAL A 18 12.07 -8.87 11.04
C VAL A 18 13.36 -9.13 10.25
N SER A 19 13.80 -10.39 10.16
CA SER A 19 14.98 -10.76 9.38
C SER A 19 14.74 -10.55 7.88
N ARG A 20 15.82 -10.37 7.11
CA ARG A 20 15.75 -10.13 5.66
C ARG A 20 14.99 -11.22 4.91
N ASP A 21 15.13 -12.46 5.34
CA ASP A 21 14.47 -13.62 4.76
C ASP A 21 13.03 -13.86 5.28
N LEU A 22 12.54 -13.01 6.19
CA LEU A 22 11.21 -13.10 6.82
C LEU A 22 10.98 -14.39 7.62
N HIS A 23 12.03 -15.08 8.07
CA HIS A 23 11.87 -16.30 8.87
C HIS A 23 11.87 -16.05 10.38
N THR A 24 12.54 -14.99 10.83
CA THR A 24 12.72 -14.72 12.27
C THR A 24 12.45 -13.26 12.58
N ALA A 25 12.05 -12.99 13.81
CA ALA A 25 11.84 -11.64 14.31
C ALA A 25 12.34 -11.51 15.75
N ALA A 26 12.48 -10.26 16.18
CA ALA A 26 12.80 -9.90 17.55
C ALA A 26 11.92 -8.71 17.99
N VAL A 27 11.41 -8.77 19.22
CA VAL A 27 10.68 -7.66 19.84
C VAL A 27 11.64 -6.50 20.09
N ALA A 28 11.19 -5.28 19.77
CA ALA A 28 12.01 -4.06 19.88
C ALA A 28 11.57 -3.13 21.03
N ASP A 29 10.81 -3.64 22.00
CA ASP A 29 10.23 -2.89 23.12
C ASP A 29 11.26 -2.13 23.98
N ALA A 30 12.46 -2.69 24.14
CA ALA A 30 13.58 -2.03 24.81
C ALA A 30 14.13 -0.81 24.04
N ILE A 31 13.83 -0.70 22.75
CA ILE A 31 14.19 0.44 21.89
C ILE A 31 12.99 1.38 21.81
N ALA A 32 11.86 0.91 21.27
CA ALA A 32 10.61 1.65 21.17
C ALA A 32 9.41 0.69 21.20
N PRO A 33 8.30 1.04 21.88
CA PRO A 33 7.15 0.16 22.02
C PRO A 33 6.37 -0.02 20.71
N THR A 34 6.28 1.02 19.87
CA THR A 34 5.41 1.04 18.68
C THR A 34 6.12 1.64 17.47
N MET A 35 5.64 1.29 16.27
CA MET A 35 6.12 1.87 15.01
C MET A 35 5.98 3.40 14.97
N GLN A 36 4.84 3.92 15.45
CA GLN A 36 4.60 5.37 15.50
C GLN A 36 5.64 6.07 16.38
N ARG A 37 6.01 5.49 17.54
CA ARG A 37 7.03 6.08 18.41
C ARG A 37 8.40 6.18 17.74
N VAL A 38 8.75 5.19 16.90
CA VAL A 38 9.97 5.24 16.09
C VAL A 38 9.89 6.37 15.08
N LEU A 39 8.76 6.53 14.39
CA LEU A 39 8.59 7.56 13.37
C LEU A 39 8.63 8.97 13.97
N ASP A 40 8.05 9.17 15.16
CA ASP A 40 8.06 10.44 15.90
C ASP A 40 9.49 10.92 16.23
N ASP A 41 10.45 10.00 16.40
CA ASP A 41 11.85 10.32 16.70
C ASP A 41 12.82 9.39 15.95
N TRP A 42 12.66 9.37 14.62
CA TRP A 42 13.36 8.42 13.75
C TRP A 42 14.89 8.50 13.91
N ALA A 43 15.44 9.71 14.02
CA ALA A 43 16.88 9.91 14.13
C ALA A 43 17.47 9.27 15.39
N PHE A 44 16.71 9.19 16.48
CA PHE A 44 17.14 8.57 17.73
C PHE A 44 17.00 7.04 17.70
N TYR A 45 15.85 6.52 17.23
CA TYR A 45 15.54 5.10 17.32
C TYR A 45 16.09 4.26 16.17
N ALA A 46 16.17 4.81 14.95
CA ALA A 46 16.54 4.03 13.77
C ALA A 46 17.94 3.37 13.85
N PRO A 47 19.01 4.03 14.37
CA PRO A 47 20.30 3.36 14.53
C PRO A 47 20.24 2.12 15.43
N GLN A 48 19.47 2.17 16.52
CA GLN A 48 19.32 1.06 17.46
C GLN A 48 18.54 -0.10 16.84
N LEU A 49 17.51 0.20 16.05
CA LEU A 49 16.76 -0.81 15.29
C LEU A 49 17.63 -1.43 14.18
N GLN A 50 18.50 -0.64 13.56
CA GLN A 50 19.46 -1.14 12.57
C GLN A 50 20.47 -2.10 13.21
N ASP A 51 20.99 -1.80 14.41
CA ASP A 51 21.86 -2.72 15.15
C ASP A 51 21.14 -4.05 15.48
N LEU A 52 19.87 -3.99 15.90
CA LEU A 52 19.06 -5.17 16.13
C LEU A 52 18.81 -5.96 14.83
N TYR A 53 18.51 -5.28 13.73
CA TYR A 53 18.32 -5.88 12.41
C TYR A 53 19.60 -6.59 11.93
N ASP A 54 20.77 -5.97 12.08
CA ASP A 54 22.04 -6.57 11.70
C ASP A 54 22.41 -7.75 12.60
N ALA A 55 22.16 -7.64 13.90
CA ALA A 55 22.36 -8.76 14.83
C ALA A 55 21.42 -9.92 14.52
N LEU A 56 20.16 -9.65 14.17
CA LEU A 56 19.18 -10.66 13.78
C LEU A 56 19.62 -11.40 12.51
N ASN A 57 20.02 -10.67 11.46
CA ASN A 57 20.44 -11.25 10.20
C ASN A 57 21.76 -12.04 10.28
N GLN A 58 22.59 -11.77 11.29
CA GLN A 58 23.82 -12.54 11.54
C GLN A 58 23.63 -13.67 12.57
N GLY A 59 22.40 -13.91 13.05
CA GLY A 59 22.10 -14.95 14.04
C GLY A 59 22.64 -14.64 15.44
N ARG A 60 22.88 -13.36 15.76
CA ARG A 60 23.44 -12.89 17.04
C ARG A 60 22.41 -12.22 17.96
N ALA A 61 21.21 -11.91 17.46
CA ALA A 61 20.14 -11.34 18.28
C ALA A 61 19.67 -12.34 19.35
N ARG A 62 19.23 -11.82 20.51
CA ARG A 62 18.68 -12.61 21.61
C ARG A 62 17.16 -12.63 21.53
N ASN A 63 16.53 -13.64 22.14
CA ASN A 63 15.08 -13.77 22.27
C ASN A 63 14.35 -13.67 20.92
N THR A 64 14.94 -14.25 19.87
CA THR A 64 14.32 -14.31 18.55
C THR A 64 13.23 -15.38 18.53
N PHE A 65 12.27 -15.20 17.65
CA PHE A 65 11.17 -16.15 17.44
C PHE A 65 10.87 -16.27 15.94
N PRO A 66 10.21 -17.36 15.49
CA PRO A 66 9.77 -17.49 14.11
C PRO A 66 8.80 -16.37 13.75
N PHE A 67 9.02 -15.73 12.61
CA PHE A 67 8.10 -14.71 12.11
C PHE A 67 6.85 -15.36 11.50
N ASP A 68 5.66 -14.95 11.93
CA ASP A 68 4.39 -15.35 11.34
C ASP A 68 3.57 -14.10 10.97
N ALA A 69 3.29 -13.94 9.68
CA ALA A 69 2.52 -12.82 9.17
C ALA A 69 1.06 -12.79 9.67
N LYS A 70 0.51 -13.92 10.17
CA LYS A 70 -0.84 -13.98 10.73
C LYS A 70 -0.97 -13.26 12.06
N GLU A 71 0.14 -13.19 12.80
CA GLU A 71 0.24 -12.49 14.08
C GLU A 71 0.52 -10.98 13.88
N CYS A 72 0.70 -10.52 12.63
CA CYS A 72 0.93 -9.13 12.32
C CYS A 72 -0.37 -8.34 12.13
N MET A 73 -0.29 -7.06 12.47
CA MET A 73 -1.23 -6.02 12.06
C MET A 73 -0.66 -5.32 10.80
N ALA A 74 -1.35 -4.28 10.30
CA ALA A 74 -0.70 -3.30 9.43
C ALA A 74 0.53 -2.67 10.14
N PRO A 75 1.60 -2.25 9.42
CA PRO A 75 2.80 -1.70 10.05
C PRO A 75 2.51 -0.52 10.98
N LEU A 76 1.55 0.33 10.59
CA LEU A 76 0.83 1.22 11.48
C LEU A 76 -0.62 0.70 11.54
N PRO A 77 -1.10 0.10 12.64
CA PRO A 77 -2.48 -0.39 12.74
C PRO A 77 -3.52 0.73 12.62
N ARG A 78 -3.12 1.92 13.08
CA ARG A 78 -3.79 3.19 12.89
C ARG A 78 -2.72 4.24 12.64
N ALA A 79 -3.05 5.25 11.86
CA ALA A 79 -2.18 6.35 11.51
C ALA A 79 -2.91 7.69 11.65
N PHE A 80 -2.15 8.77 11.71
CA PHE A 80 -2.73 10.11 11.72
C PHE A 80 -3.14 10.59 10.32
N GLN A 81 -2.67 9.93 9.26
CA GLN A 81 -2.99 10.29 7.88
C GLN A 81 -2.75 9.14 6.90
N TRP A 82 -3.77 8.88 6.08
CA TRP A 82 -3.69 8.12 4.83
C TRP A 82 -4.12 9.03 3.68
N ALA A 83 -3.21 9.33 2.77
CA ALA A 83 -3.49 10.12 1.57
C ALA A 83 -3.07 9.32 0.34
N ASP A 84 -4.02 8.98 -0.51
CA ASP A 84 -3.77 8.10 -1.63
C ASP A 84 -3.84 8.82 -2.97
N GLY A 85 -2.86 8.55 -3.81
CA GLY A 85 -2.66 9.19 -5.10
C GLY A 85 -3.30 8.44 -6.25
N SER A 86 -3.14 8.97 -7.46
CA SER A 86 -3.36 8.18 -8.69
C SER A 86 -2.21 8.43 -9.66
N SER A 87 -1.05 7.83 -9.36
CA SER A 87 0.20 8.08 -10.07
C SER A 87 0.33 7.36 -11.42
N TYR A 88 -0.45 6.30 -11.64
CA TYR A 88 -0.49 5.57 -12.90
C TYR A 88 -1.65 6.09 -13.75
N VAL A 89 -1.40 7.17 -14.50
CA VAL A 89 -2.43 7.85 -15.30
C VAL A 89 -3.10 6.92 -16.32
N ASN A 90 -2.43 5.83 -16.73
CA ASN A 90 -3.02 4.75 -17.54
C ASN A 90 -4.33 4.20 -16.93
N HIS A 91 -4.36 4.00 -15.62
CA HIS A 91 -5.55 3.54 -14.91
C HIS A 91 -6.74 4.50 -15.10
N VAL A 92 -6.47 5.80 -14.91
CA VAL A 92 -7.49 6.86 -15.04
C VAL A 92 -7.96 7.01 -16.48
N GLU A 93 -7.03 6.90 -17.44
CA GLU A 93 -7.33 6.92 -18.88
C GLU A 93 -8.29 5.78 -19.26
N LEU A 94 -8.06 4.56 -18.76
CA LEU A 94 -8.93 3.40 -19.03
C LEU A 94 -10.36 3.62 -18.49
N VAL A 95 -10.49 4.13 -17.27
CA VAL A 95 -11.80 4.43 -16.67
C VAL A 95 -12.56 5.48 -17.48
N ARG A 96 -11.86 6.52 -17.97
CA ARG A 96 -12.46 7.59 -18.81
C ARG A 96 -12.88 7.05 -20.17
N ARG A 97 -12.01 6.31 -20.85
CA ARG A 97 -12.28 5.71 -22.16
C ARG A 97 -13.46 4.74 -22.13
N ALA A 98 -13.56 3.90 -21.10
CA ALA A 98 -14.69 2.99 -20.92
C ALA A 98 -16.05 3.72 -20.74
N ARG A 99 -16.03 5.02 -20.38
CA ARG A 99 -17.21 5.89 -20.26
C ARG A 99 -17.39 6.82 -21.45
N GLY A 100 -16.57 6.70 -22.50
CA GLY A 100 -16.60 7.59 -23.67
C GLY A 100 -16.20 9.04 -23.35
N ALA A 101 -15.43 9.26 -22.28
CA ALA A 101 -14.97 10.59 -21.86
C ALA A 101 -13.50 10.80 -22.22
N GLU A 102 -13.15 12.02 -22.65
CA GLU A 102 -11.74 12.43 -22.79
C GLU A 102 -11.11 12.70 -21.43
N MET A 103 -9.80 12.48 -21.34
CA MET A 103 -9.02 12.76 -20.14
C MET A 103 -8.53 14.21 -20.17
N PRO A 104 -8.75 15.01 -19.11
CA PRO A 104 -8.19 16.36 -19.03
C PRO A 104 -6.66 16.32 -19.12
N PRO A 105 -6.01 17.18 -19.94
CA PRO A 105 -4.55 17.21 -20.08
C PRO A 105 -3.82 17.41 -18.75
N GLU A 106 -4.46 18.10 -17.80
CA GLU A 106 -3.92 18.40 -16.47
C GLU A 106 -3.61 17.14 -15.66
N PHE A 107 -4.25 16.00 -15.94
CA PHE A 107 -4.02 14.76 -15.19
C PHE A 107 -2.61 14.19 -15.40
N TRP A 108 -1.89 14.64 -16.44
CA TRP A 108 -0.49 14.29 -16.66
C TRP A 108 0.50 15.17 -15.89
N THR A 109 0.05 16.30 -15.35
CA THR A 109 0.92 17.31 -14.72
C THR A 109 0.51 17.71 -13.30
N ASP A 110 -0.73 17.42 -12.90
CA ASP A 110 -1.28 17.66 -11.56
C ASP A 110 -1.74 16.33 -10.93
N PRO A 111 -1.07 15.85 -9.87
CA PRO A 111 -1.45 14.61 -9.21
C PRO A 111 -2.89 14.64 -8.70
N LEU A 112 -3.61 13.53 -8.90
CA LEU A 112 -4.85 13.26 -8.16
C LEU A 112 -4.49 12.69 -6.80
N MET A 113 -5.22 13.12 -5.77
CA MET A 113 -5.07 12.61 -4.42
C MET A 113 -6.38 12.75 -3.64
N TYR A 114 -6.68 11.79 -2.77
CA TYR A 114 -7.79 11.87 -1.84
C TYR A 114 -7.36 11.53 -0.40
N GLN A 115 -8.17 11.92 0.58
CA GLN A 115 -7.97 11.60 1.98
C GLN A 115 -8.73 10.31 2.31
N GLY A 116 -8.01 9.26 2.71
CA GLY A 116 -8.60 7.99 3.12
C GLY A 116 -8.76 7.86 4.64
N GLY A 117 -9.52 6.84 5.08
CA GLY A 117 -9.61 6.44 6.49
C GLY A 117 -8.29 5.87 6.99
N SER A 118 -7.92 6.16 8.23
CA SER A 118 -6.60 5.75 8.77
C SER A 118 -6.62 5.30 10.22
N ASP A 119 -7.80 5.18 10.82
CA ASP A 119 -7.98 4.93 12.24
C ASP A 119 -8.10 3.44 12.62
N ASP A 120 -8.33 2.56 11.63
CA ASP A 120 -8.48 1.11 11.83
C ASP A 120 -8.16 0.33 10.55
N PHE A 121 -6.86 0.08 10.29
CA PHE A 121 -6.45 -0.67 9.10
C PHE A 121 -6.56 -2.18 9.30
N ILE A 122 -6.88 -2.88 8.21
CA ILE A 122 -7.01 -4.34 8.22
C ILE A 122 -5.62 -4.98 8.24
N GLY A 123 -5.45 -6.02 9.06
CA GLY A 123 -4.23 -6.81 9.09
C GLY A 123 -3.99 -7.58 7.79
N PRO A 124 -2.73 -7.91 7.47
CA PRO A 124 -2.34 -8.53 6.20
C PRO A 124 -2.98 -9.91 5.93
N LYS A 125 -3.43 -10.59 6.98
CA LYS A 125 -4.05 -11.93 6.95
C LYS A 125 -5.47 -11.94 7.51
N ASP A 126 -6.00 -10.77 7.86
CA ASP A 126 -7.37 -10.64 8.36
C ASP A 126 -8.31 -10.45 7.17
N ASP A 127 -9.51 -11.03 7.26
CA ASP A 127 -10.50 -10.96 6.19
C ASP A 127 -10.99 -9.51 5.98
N VAL A 128 -11.27 -9.18 4.73
CA VAL A 128 -11.96 -7.94 4.38
C VAL A 128 -13.45 -8.14 4.60
N LEU A 129 -13.97 -7.54 5.67
CA LEU A 129 -15.37 -7.62 6.03
C LEU A 129 -16.21 -6.63 5.21
N CYS A 130 -17.27 -7.12 4.57
CA CYS A 130 -18.17 -6.32 3.73
C CYS A 130 -19.63 -6.63 4.04
N ALA A 131 -20.49 -5.61 4.07
CA ALA A 131 -21.91 -5.78 4.38
C ALA A 131 -22.69 -6.56 3.29
N THR A 132 -22.30 -6.39 2.03
CA THR A 132 -22.94 -7.05 0.88
C THR A 132 -22.01 -7.06 -0.33
N GLU A 133 -22.09 -8.11 -1.14
CA GLU A 133 -21.40 -8.22 -2.43
C GLU A 133 -21.93 -7.23 -3.48
N GLU A 134 -23.17 -6.75 -3.30
CA GLU A 134 -23.81 -5.81 -4.23
C GLU A 134 -23.04 -4.48 -4.34
N PHE A 135 -22.20 -4.16 -3.36
CA PHE A 135 -21.34 -2.98 -3.38
C PHE A 135 -20.18 -3.07 -4.38
N GLY A 136 -19.94 -4.22 -5.01
CA GLY A 136 -18.91 -4.39 -6.02
C GLY A 136 -17.51 -4.34 -5.41
N ILE A 137 -17.22 -5.33 -4.56
CA ILE A 137 -15.97 -5.44 -3.79
C ILE A 137 -14.79 -5.65 -4.74
N ASP A 138 -13.76 -4.82 -4.62
CA ASP A 138 -12.58 -4.87 -5.47
C ASP A 138 -11.31 -4.65 -4.65
N PHE A 139 -10.23 -5.32 -5.05
CA PHE A 139 -8.89 -5.06 -4.53
C PHE A 139 -8.23 -3.95 -5.33
N GLU A 140 -7.33 -3.20 -4.69
CA GLU A 140 -6.43 -2.25 -5.37
C GLU A 140 -5.03 -2.45 -4.84
N ALA A 141 -4.20 -3.14 -5.64
CA ALA A 141 -2.83 -3.42 -5.23
C ALA A 141 -1.93 -2.22 -5.53
N GLU A 142 -1.27 -1.71 -4.48
CA GLU A 142 -0.46 -0.50 -4.55
C GLU A 142 0.84 -0.57 -3.74
N VAL A 143 1.68 0.46 -3.90
CA VAL A 143 2.84 0.72 -3.06
C VAL A 143 2.55 1.97 -2.23
N ALA A 144 2.91 1.96 -0.96
CA ALA A 144 2.86 3.15 -0.11
C ALA A 144 4.20 3.45 0.54
N VAL A 145 4.38 4.72 0.87
CA VAL A 145 5.52 5.22 1.65
C VAL A 145 5.04 5.84 2.96
N ILE A 146 5.85 5.72 4.00
CA ILE A 146 5.63 6.32 5.31
C ILE A 146 6.72 7.36 5.56
N THR A 147 6.32 8.57 5.93
CA THR A 147 7.25 9.71 6.06
C THR A 147 7.57 10.05 7.52
N THR A 148 8.69 10.74 7.75
CA THR A 148 8.82 11.63 8.92
C THR A 148 7.98 12.90 8.71
N ASP A 149 8.12 13.90 9.58
CA ASP A 149 7.54 15.23 9.34
C ASP A 149 7.96 15.80 7.97
N VAL A 150 6.98 16.36 7.27
CA VAL A 150 7.14 17.09 6.01
C VAL A 150 6.58 18.48 6.20
N PRO A 151 7.39 19.54 6.04
CA PRO A 151 6.91 20.91 6.18
C PRO A 151 5.97 21.27 5.03
N MET A 152 5.00 22.12 5.32
CA MET A 152 4.13 22.72 4.32
C MET A 152 4.97 23.43 3.24
N GLY A 153 4.63 23.20 1.97
CA GLY A 153 5.33 23.74 0.82
C GLY A 153 6.66 23.04 0.49
N ALA A 154 6.92 21.85 1.06
CA ALA A 154 8.10 21.06 0.71
C ALA A 154 8.20 20.80 -0.79
N THR A 155 9.40 20.95 -1.36
CA THR A 155 9.68 20.58 -2.76
C THR A 155 9.66 19.05 -2.92
N PRO A 156 9.50 18.51 -4.15
CA PRO A 156 9.53 17.07 -4.38
C PRO A 156 10.79 16.38 -3.85
N ASP A 157 11.96 17.02 -3.91
CA ASP A 157 13.20 16.47 -3.38
C ASP A 157 13.24 16.47 -1.84
N GLN A 158 12.76 17.54 -1.20
CA GLN A 158 12.63 17.60 0.25
C GLN A 158 11.65 16.54 0.75
N ALA A 159 10.51 16.43 0.08
CA ALA A 159 9.47 15.46 0.33
C ALA A 159 9.99 14.03 0.16
N LEU A 160 10.73 13.71 -0.90
CA LEU A 160 11.28 12.38 -1.12
C LEU A 160 12.28 11.97 -0.01
N ARG A 161 13.09 12.91 0.49
CA ARG A 161 14.01 12.66 1.61
C ARG A 161 13.31 12.35 2.94
N SER A 162 12.02 12.60 3.07
CA SER A 162 11.25 12.30 4.27
C SER A 162 10.79 10.84 4.34
N VAL A 163 10.83 10.10 3.24
CA VAL A 163 10.44 8.68 3.19
C VAL A 163 11.35 7.88 4.13
N ARG A 164 10.72 7.05 4.97
CA ARG A 164 11.41 6.14 5.90
C ARG A 164 11.09 4.70 5.67
N LEU A 165 9.86 4.41 5.30
CA LEU A 165 9.41 3.05 5.07
C LEU A 165 8.62 2.97 3.77
N VAL A 166 8.68 1.80 3.15
CA VAL A 166 7.93 1.41 1.95
C VAL A 166 7.18 0.11 2.29
N THR A 167 5.95 -0.03 1.82
CA THR A 167 5.15 -1.25 1.99
C THR A 167 4.16 -1.43 0.84
N LEU A 168 3.47 -2.56 0.81
CA LEU A 168 2.38 -2.82 -0.14
C LEU A 168 1.02 -2.51 0.49
N VAL A 169 0.05 -2.20 -0.35
CA VAL A 169 -1.31 -1.80 0.03
C VAL A 169 -2.34 -2.61 -0.73
N ASN A 170 -3.46 -2.90 -0.06
CA ASN A 170 -4.73 -3.25 -0.68
C ASN A 170 -5.75 -2.14 -0.34
N ASP A 171 -5.98 -1.21 -1.27
CA ASP A 171 -6.92 -0.09 -1.09
C ASP A 171 -8.34 -0.49 -1.51
N VAL A 172 -8.94 -1.35 -0.67
CA VAL A 172 -10.24 -1.98 -0.91
C VAL A 172 -11.27 -0.96 -1.38
N SER A 173 -11.98 -1.33 -2.43
CA SER A 173 -12.92 -0.46 -3.11
C SER A 173 -14.31 -1.09 -3.25
N LEU A 174 -15.33 -0.29 -3.01
CA LEU A 174 -16.74 -0.66 -3.21
C LEU A 174 -17.28 0.05 -4.46
N ARG A 175 -16.99 -0.55 -5.62
CA ARG A 175 -17.07 0.09 -6.94
C ARG A 175 -18.46 0.56 -7.32
N ASN A 176 -19.51 -0.11 -6.86
CA ASN A 176 -20.88 0.26 -7.18
C ASN A 176 -21.37 1.47 -6.36
N LEU A 177 -20.70 1.80 -5.25
CA LEU A 177 -20.97 3.00 -4.46
C LEU A 177 -20.29 4.25 -5.01
N ILE A 178 -19.13 4.08 -5.67
CA ILE A 178 -18.28 5.18 -6.17
C ILE A 178 -19.05 6.20 -7.02
N PRO A 179 -19.84 5.83 -8.06
CA PRO A 179 -20.45 6.82 -8.94
C PRO A 179 -21.40 7.77 -8.23
N ALA A 180 -22.29 7.23 -7.37
CA ALA A 180 -23.26 8.01 -6.62
C ALA A 180 -22.59 8.83 -5.52
N GLU A 181 -21.52 8.32 -4.90
CA GLU A 181 -20.76 9.06 -3.89
C GLU A 181 -20.00 10.23 -4.49
N LEU A 182 -19.25 10.01 -5.58
CA LEU A 182 -18.52 11.09 -6.26
C LEU A 182 -19.46 12.15 -6.85
N ALA A 183 -20.67 11.76 -7.30
CA ALA A 183 -21.68 12.71 -7.77
C ALA A 183 -22.15 13.69 -6.67
N LYS A 184 -21.97 13.37 -5.38
CA LYS A 184 -22.22 14.31 -4.27
C LYS A 184 -21.16 15.42 -4.18
N GLY A 185 -20.01 15.25 -4.83
CA GLY A 185 -18.93 16.25 -4.89
C GLY A 185 -18.01 16.29 -3.66
N PHE A 186 -18.07 15.30 -2.76
CA PHE A 186 -17.32 15.27 -1.50
C PHE A 186 -16.23 14.18 -1.44
N GLY A 187 -15.78 13.70 -2.60
CA GLY A 187 -14.76 12.65 -2.69
C GLY A 187 -15.28 11.29 -2.23
N PHE A 188 -14.36 10.42 -1.80
CA PHE A 188 -14.66 9.08 -1.32
C PHE A 188 -14.83 9.07 0.20
N PHE A 189 -15.76 8.25 0.70
CA PHE A 189 -15.90 7.97 2.12
C PHE A 189 -16.45 6.57 2.36
N GLN A 190 -17.68 6.31 1.92
CA GLN A 190 -18.34 5.00 2.05
C GLN A 190 -17.78 4.00 1.05
N SER A 191 -17.37 4.46 -0.13
CA SER A 191 -16.89 3.58 -1.19
C SER A 191 -15.43 3.13 -1.04
N LYS A 192 -14.72 3.65 -0.04
CA LYS A 192 -13.35 3.30 0.34
C LYS A 192 -13.33 2.86 1.81
N PRO A 193 -13.65 1.58 2.11
CA PRO A 193 -13.57 1.02 3.46
C PRO A 193 -12.11 0.94 3.95
N ALA A 194 -11.89 0.27 5.09
CA ALA A 194 -10.56 0.13 5.67
C ALA A 194 -9.54 -0.50 4.69
N THR A 195 -8.44 0.23 4.48
CA THR A 195 -7.29 -0.20 3.68
C THR A 195 -6.50 -1.28 4.43
N SER A 196 -5.84 -2.19 3.70
CA SER A 196 -4.92 -3.20 4.27
C SER A 196 -3.49 -2.93 3.84
N PHE A 197 -2.52 -3.37 4.65
CA PHE A 197 -1.09 -3.23 4.35
C PHE A 197 -0.37 -4.58 4.46
N ALA A 198 0.75 -4.73 3.75
CA ALA A 198 1.62 -5.90 3.90
C ALA A 198 2.17 -5.99 5.34
N PRO A 199 2.52 -7.19 5.82
CA PRO A 199 2.93 -7.39 7.21
C PRO A 199 4.22 -6.63 7.57
N VAL A 200 5.06 -6.33 6.58
CA VAL A 200 6.36 -5.68 6.77
C VAL A 200 6.43 -4.38 5.99
N ALA A 201 6.97 -3.36 6.64
CA ALA A 201 7.45 -2.15 6.00
C ALA A 201 8.98 -2.12 6.01
N VAL A 202 9.61 -1.74 4.91
CA VAL A 202 11.08 -1.80 4.76
C VAL A 202 11.65 -0.41 4.51
N THR A 203 12.87 -0.16 4.97
CA THR A 203 13.57 1.09 4.65
C THR A 203 14.02 1.09 3.18
N PRO A 204 14.11 2.26 2.52
CA PRO A 204 14.49 2.33 1.11
C PRO A 204 15.82 1.65 0.76
N ASP A 205 16.82 1.68 1.65
CA ASP A 205 18.11 0.99 1.46
C ASP A 205 17.98 -0.54 1.35
N GLU A 206 16.96 -1.13 1.99
CA GLU A 206 16.70 -2.59 1.92
C GLU A 206 16.19 -3.00 0.52
N LEU A 207 15.70 -2.06 -0.28
CA LEU A 207 15.25 -2.30 -1.66
C LEU A 207 16.39 -2.22 -2.68
N GLY A 208 17.58 -1.74 -2.29
CA GLY A 208 18.74 -1.55 -3.17
C GLY A 208 18.39 -0.79 -4.46
N GLU A 209 18.89 -1.27 -5.59
CA GLU A 209 18.66 -0.67 -6.91
C GLU A 209 17.20 -0.71 -7.39
N SER A 210 16.34 -1.48 -6.71
CA SER A 210 14.90 -1.48 -7.00
C SER A 210 14.23 -0.18 -6.56
N TRP A 211 14.80 0.55 -5.58
CA TRP A 211 14.34 1.88 -5.20
C TRP A 211 15.19 2.96 -5.86
N ARG A 212 14.63 3.63 -6.88
CA ARG A 212 15.33 4.68 -7.63
C ARG A 212 14.34 5.70 -8.16
N GLU A 213 14.80 6.93 -8.36
CA GLU A 213 13.98 8.03 -8.92
C GLU A 213 12.66 8.27 -8.14
N GLY A 214 12.66 7.94 -6.84
CA GLY A 214 11.47 8.03 -5.98
C GLY A 214 10.37 7.01 -6.29
N ARG A 215 10.72 5.87 -6.90
CA ARG A 215 9.82 4.77 -7.29
C ARG A 215 10.39 3.42 -6.87
N LEU A 216 9.51 2.43 -6.74
CA LEU A 216 9.87 1.04 -6.55
C LEU A 216 9.70 0.26 -7.86
N HIS A 217 10.81 -0.14 -8.48
CA HIS A 217 10.83 -0.86 -9.74
C HIS A 217 10.81 -2.37 -9.53
N ARG A 218 9.61 -2.92 -9.34
CA ARG A 218 9.38 -4.36 -9.23
C ARG A 218 8.00 -4.79 -9.72
N PRO A 219 7.87 -6.02 -10.24
CA PRO A 219 6.57 -6.62 -10.49
C PRO A 219 5.77 -6.76 -9.19
N MET A 220 4.57 -6.19 -9.17
CA MET A 220 3.56 -6.42 -8.15
C MET A 220 2.72 -7.63 -8.53
N ILE A 221 2.89 -8.73 -7.79
CA ILE A 221 2.21 -9.98 -8.10
C ILE A 221 0.87 -10.03 -7.37
N VAL A 222 -0.21 -10.17 -8.14
CA VAL A 222 -1.57 -10.27 -7.60
C VAL A 222 -2.18 -11.61 -8.02
N HIS A 223 -2.69 -12.35 -7.03
CA HIS A 223 -3.51 -13.53 -7.24
C HIS A 223 -4.93 -13.26 -6.75
N TRP A 224 -5.92 -13.64 -7.55
CA TRP A 224 -7.33 -13.68 -7.17
C TRP A 224 -7.80 -15.13 -7.29
N ASN A 225 -8.31 -15.71 -6.20
CA ASN A 225 -8.70 -17.11 -6.13
C ASN A 225 -7.58 -18.06 -6.59
N ASN A 226 -6.36 -17.85 -6.09
CA ASN A 226 -5.14 -18.59 -6.44
C ASN A 226 -4.68 -18.47 -7.91
N LYS A 227 -5.38 -17.70 -8.75
CA LYS A 227 -4.98 -17.44 -10.13
C LYS A 227 -4.21 -16.12 -10.20
N LYS A 228 -3.01 -16.14 -10.77
CA LYS A 228 -2.25 -14.90 -11.03
C LYS A 228 -2.99 -14.04 -12.05
N VAL A 229 -3.37 -12.84 -11.65
CA VAL A 229 -4.12 -11.86 -12.47
C VAL A 229 -3.30 -10.62 -12.80
N GLY A 230 -2.32 -10.28 -11.97
CA GLY A 230 -1.48 -9.09 -12.13
C GLY A 230 0.01 -9.37 -11.87
N GLN A 231 0.84 -8.74 -12.67
CA GLN A 231 2.29 -8.59 -12.51
C GLN A 231 2.83 -7.28 -13.13
N PRO A 232 2.12 -6.12 -13.06
CA PRO A 232 2.67 -4.86 -13.55
C PRO A 232 3.88 -4.45 -12.70
N ASP A 233 4.84 -3.77 -13.33
CA ASP A 233 5.99 -3.22 -12.65
C ASP A 233 5.62 -1.87 -12.01
N ALA A 234 5.80 -1.76 -10.70
CA ALA A 234 5.41 -0.59 -9.90
C ALA A 234 6.26 0.67 -10.18
N GLY A 235 7.38 0.56 -10.88
CA GLY A 235 8.14 1.75 -11.29
C GLY A 235 7.81 2.19 -12.71
N THR A 236 7.19 1.32 -13.50
CA THR A 236 6.84 1.54 -14.90
C THR A 236 5.51 2.27 -15.00
N ASP A 237 5.40 3.24 -15.91
CA ASP A 237 4.20 4.07 -16.14
C ASP A 237 3.71 4.89 -14.92
N MET A 238 4.47 4.91 -13.81
CA MET A 238 4.24 5.77 -12.65
C MET A 238 4.65 7.22 -12.98
N VAL A 239 3.68 8.03 -13.42
CA VAL A 239 3.89 9.41 -13.89
C VAL A 239 4.46 10.29 -12.77
N PHE A 240 3.85 10.23 -11.59
CA PHE A 240 4.26 11.00 -10.42
C PHE A 240 5.00 10.12 -9.43
N HIS A 241 6.28 10.39 -9.16
CA HIS A 241 7.02 9.66 -8.14
C HIS A 241 6.61 10.09 -6.72
N PHE A 242 6.98 9.32 -5.68
CA PHE A 242 6.52 9.58 -4.31
C PHE A 242 6.87 10.99 -3.80
N GLY A 243 8.06 11.52 -4.11
CA GLY A 243 8.41 12.91 -3.81
C GLY A 243 7.39 13.94 -4.34
N GLN A 244 6.86 13.76 -5.56
CA GLN A 244 5.83 14.64 -6.12
C GLN A 244 4.49 14.47 -5.40
N LEU A 245 4.08 13.24 -5.08
CA LEU A 245 2.84 12.96 -4.35
C LEU A 245 2.87 13.57 -2.95
N ILE A 246 3.97 13.38 -2.21
CA ILE A 246 4.15 13.95 -0.87
C ILE A 246 4.19 15.48 -0.93
N SER A 247 4.89 16.06 -1.91
CA SER A 247 4.93 17.52 -2.13
C SER A 247 3.55 18.08 -2.46
N HIS A 248 2.77 17.38 -3.28
CA HIS A 248 1.38 17.73 -3.58
C HIS A 248 0.53 17.73 -2.30
N ALA A 249 0.60 16.67 -1.48
CA ALA A 249 -0.10 16.59 -0.20
C ALA A 249 0.32 17.71 0.77
N ALA A 250 1.61 18.07 0.78
CA ALA A 250 2.17 19.09 1.66
C ALA A 250 2.00 20.53 1.13
N LYS A 251 1.38 20.75 -0.03
CA LYS A 251 1.28 22.08 -0.65
C LYS A 251 0.70 23.14 0.29
N THR A 252 -0.28 22.78 1.11
CA THR A 252 -1.01 23.69 2.00
C THR A 252 -1.13 23.18 3.44
N ARG A 253 -0.41 22.13 3.80
CA ARG A 253 -0.40 21.56 5.16
C ARG A 253 0.94 20.88 5.46
N ASN A 254 1.25 20.72 6.74
CA ASN A 254 2.31 19.81 7.14
C ASN A 254 1.80 18.36 7.07
N LEU A 255 2.68 17.41 6.78
CA LEU A 255 2.43 16.00 7.05
C LEU A 255 3.24 15.63 8.29
N ARG A 256 2.61 14.96 9.26
CA ARG A 256 3.30 14.52 10.49
C ARG A 256 3.99 13.19 10.28
N ALA A 257 4.99 12.91 11.11
CA ALA A 257 5.65 11.62 11.13
C ALA A 257 4.61 10.48 11.25
N GLY A 258 4.75 9.46 10.41
CA GLY A 258 3.74 8.40 10.25
C GLY A 258 2.65 8.69 9.22
N ALA A 259 2.71 9.82 8.51
CA ALA A 259 1.85 10.03 7.34
C ALA A 259 2.16 8.98 6.26
N ILE A 260 1.11 8.34 5.76
CA ILE A 260 1.17 7.32 4.72
C ILE A 260 0.70 7.95 3.40
N VAL A 261 1.51 7.78 2.35
CA VAL A 261 1.17 8.23 0.99
C VAL A 261 1.17 7.05 0.02
N GLY A 262 0.02 6.80 -0.60
CA GLY A 262 -0.19 5.72 -1.55
C GLY A 262 0.12 6.12 -2.98
N SER A 263 0.46 5.15 -3.82
CA SER A 263 0.71 5.39 -5.24
C SER A 263 -0.58 5.49 -6.06
N GLY A 264 -1.69 4.98 -5.56
CA GLY A 264 -2.79 4.51 -6.40
C GLY A 264 -2.47 3.15 -7.04
N THR A 265 -3.51 2.45 -7.50
CA THR A 265 -3.43 1.15 -8.16
C THR A 265 -2.31 1.09 -9.21
N VAL A 266 -1.40 0.11 -9.07
CA VAL A 266 -0.31 -0.11 -10.03
C VAL A 266 -0.87 -0.52 -11.39
N SER A 267 -0.55 0.25 -12.43
CA SER A 267 -1.06 0.01 -13.78
C SER A 267 0.04 0.25 -14.82
N ASN A 268 0.15 -0.65 -15.79
CA ASN A 268 1.07 -0.50 -16.92
C ASN A 268 0.30 -0.54 -18.23
N LYS A 269 0.79 0.18 -19.24
CA LYS A 269 0.19 0.20 -20.59
C LYS A 269 0.23 -1.17 -21.29
N ASP A 270 1.22 -1.99 -20.97
CA ASP A 270 1.31 -3.36 -21.46
C ASP A 270 0.29 -4.26 -20.74
N ALA A 271 -0.88 -4.43 -21.35
CA ALA A 271 -1.96 -5.27 -20.85
C ALA A 271 -1.56 -6.73 -20.60
N LYS A 272 -0.46 -7.23 -21.18
CA LYS A 272 0.05 -8.60 -20.90
C LYS A 272 0.56 -8.76 -19.47
N ARG A 273 0.81 -7.65 -18.77
CA ARG A 273 1.18 -7.64 -17.36
C ARG A 273 0.00 -7.84 -16.43
N GLY A 274 -1.23 -7.91 -16.95
CA GLY A 274 -2.43 -8.13 -16.15
C GLY A 274 -2.88 -6.85 -15.47
N TYR A 275 -3.60 -6.98 -14.35
CA TYR A 275 -4.25 -5.87 -13.66
C TYR A 275 -4.09 -5.98 -12.14
N CYS A 276 -4.05 -4.83 -11.46
CA CYS A 276 -4.02 -4.72 -10.01
C CYS A 276 -5.37 -4.30 -9.39
N CYS A 277 -6.42 -4.18 -10.20
CA CYS A 277 -7.81 -4.09 -9.75
C CYS A 277 -8.79 -4.62 -10.80
N ILE A 278 -9.93 -5.16 -10.37
CA ILE A 278 -10.96 -5.72 -11.25
C ILE A 278 -11.62 -4.62 -12.09
N ALA A 279 -11.75 -3.41 -11.53
CA ALA A 279 -12.29 -2.27 -12.28
C ALA A 279 -11.51 -1.99 -13.58
N GLU A 280 -10.18 -2.11 -13.57
CA GLU A 280 -9.35 -1.96 -14.77
C GLU A 280 -9.64 -3.06 -15.80
N LYS A 281 -9.70 -4.32 -15.37
CA LYS A 281 -10.07 -5.45 -16.22
C LYS A 281 -11.43 -5.24 -16.89
N ARG A 282 -12.42 -4.79 -16.11
CA ARG A 282 -13.77 -4.46 -16.59
C ARG A 282 -13.78 -3.29 -17.58
N CYS A 283 -12.94 -2.28 -17.39
CA CYS A 283 -12.78 -1.18 -18.34
C CYS A 283 -12.22 -1.68 -19.67
N LEU A 284 -11.18 -2.54 -19.64
CA LEU A 284 -10.60 -3.15 -20.83
C LEU A 284 -11.65 -3.97 -21.60
N GLU A 285 -12.43 -4.80 -20.91
CA GLU A 285 -13.53 -5.58 -21.51
C GLU A 285 -14.61 -4.70 -22.13
N THR A 286 -14.94 -3.59 -21.48
CA THR A 286 -15.92 -2.63 -22.02
C THR A 286 -15.41 -1.99 -23.31
N ILE A 287 -14.13 -1.65 -23.37
CA ILE A 287 -13.50 -1.08 -24.57
C ILE A 287 -13.43 -2.12 -25.71
N GLU A 288 -13.14 -3.37 -25.39
CA GLU A 288 -12.95 -4.44 -26.38
C GLU A 288 -14.27 -5.09 -26.86
N HIS A 289 -15.23 -5.24 -25.96
CA HIS A 289 -16.44 -6.05 -26.16
C HIS A 289 -17.74 -5.27 -25.91
N GLY A 290 -17.66 -3.99 -25.52
CA GLY A 290 -18.82 -3.12 -25.30
C GLY A 290 -19.48 -3.24 -23.92
N ALA A 291 -19.10 -4.23 -23.10
CA ALA A 291 -19.62 -4.41 -21.74
C ALA A 291 -18.60 -5.15 -20.85
N PRO A 292 -18.62 -4.93 -19.53
CA PRO A 292 -17.80 -5.70 -18.60
C PRO A 292 -18.34 -7.14 -18.46
N GLN A 293 -17.44 -8.11 -18.38
CA GLN A 293 -17.75 -9.54 -18.25
C GLN A 293 -17.29 -10.11 -16.92
N THR A 294 -16.12 -9.68 -16.44
CA THR A 294 -15.55 -10.12 -15.16
C THR A 294 -16.35 -9.53 -14.01
N GLU A 295 -16.90 -10.37 -13.13
CA GLU A 295 -17.60 -9.92 -11.91
C GLU A 295 -16.62 -9.34 -10.87
N PHE A 296 -17.15 -8.58 -9.91
CA PHE A 296 -16.40 -8.17 -8.71
C PHE A 296 -16.29 -9.31 -7.71
N MET A 297 -15.46 -9.12 -6.67
CA MET A 297 -15.24 -10.15 -5.66
C MET A 297 -16.52 -10.52 -4.91
N LYS A 298 -16.58 -11.77 -4.49
CA LYS A 298 -17.68 -12.41 -3.76
C LYS A 298 -17.23 -12.90 -2.40
N PHE A 299 -18.18 -13.17 -1.49
CA PHE A 299 -17.85 -13.79 -0.22
C PHE A 299 -17.21 -15.17 -0.45
N GLY A 300 -16.09 -15.41 0.22
CA GLY A 300 -15.25 -16.60 0.02
C GLY A 300 -14.17 -16.45 -1.05
N ASP A 301 -14.18 -15.37 -1.86
CA ASP A 301 -13.04 -15.05 -2.72
C ASP A 301 -11.81 -14.68 -1.89
N THR A 302 -10.62 -14.92 -2.45
CA THR A 302 -9.34 -14.54 -1.84
C THR A 302 -8.50 -13.66 -2.75
N VAL A 303 -7.79 -12.70 -2.17
CA VAL A 303 -6.79 -11.90 -2.86
C VAL A 303 -5.45 -11.99 -2.15
N LYS A 304 -4.39 -12.21 -2.93
CA LYS A 304 -3.01 -12.22 -2.45
C LYS A 304 -2.16 -11.22 -3.24
N ILE A 305 -1.52 -10.28 -2.53
CA ILE A 305 -0.65 -9.24 -3.10
C ILE A 305 0.75 -9.39 -2.49
N GLU A 306 1.75 -9.54 -3.35
CA GLU A 306 3.13 -9.77 -2.93
C GLU A 306 4.14 -9.23 -3.94
N MET A 307 5.38 -9.05 -3.48
CA MET A 307 6.48 -8.56 -4.29
C MET A 307 7.79 -9.23 -3.88
N PHE A 308 8.62 -9.56 -4.87
CA PHE A 308 9.84 -10.33 -4.71
C PHE A 308 11.08 -9.54 -5.14
N ASP A 309 12.22 -9.86 -4.53
CA ASP A 309 13.54 -9.36 -4.93
C ASP A 309 14.08 -10.09 -6.19
N GLU A 310 15.34 -9.82 -6.59
CA GLU A 310 15.92 -10.41 -7.81
C GLU A 310 16.19 -11.90 -7.64
N ALA A 311 16.36 -12.33 -6.39
CA ALA A 311 16.57 -13.71 -6.02
C ALA A 311 15.24 -14.46 -5.80
N GLY A 312 14.09 -13.82 -6.02
CA GLY A 312 12.77 -14.42 -5.82
C GLY A 312 12.34 -14.53 -4.36
N LYS A 313 12.99 -13.82 -3.43
CA LYS A 313 12.59 -13.78 -2.00
C LYS A 313 11.56 -12.68 -1.76
N SER A 314 10.60 -12.95 -0.89
CA SER A 314 9.57 -11.96 -0.56
C SER A 314 10.17 -10.74 0.16
N ILE A 315 9.83 -9.54 -0.31
CA ILE A 315 10.33 -8.29 0.27
C ILE A 315 9.52 -7.92 1.51
N PHE A 316 8.19 -7.85 1.36
CA PHE A 316 7.26 -7.31 2.35
C PHE A 316 6.42 -8.37 3.07
N GLY A 317 6.60 -9.65 2.74
CA GLY A 317 5.59 -10.67 2.99
C GLY A 317 4.45 -10.57 1.96
N SER A 318 3.25 -11.01 2.34
CA SER A 318 2.06 -10.94 1.49
C SER A 318 0.86 -10.45 2.26
N ILE A 319 0.08 -9.57 1.63
CA ILE A 319 -1.34 -9.41 1.94
C ILE A 319 -2.03 -10.65 1.36
N ASP A 320 -2.82 -11.37 2.15
CA ASP A 320 -3.52 -12.60 1.74
C ASP A 320 -4.82 -12.69 2.55
N GLN A 321 -5.91 -12.25 1.94
CA GLN A 321 -7.16 -11.94 2.64
C GLN A 321 -8.33 -12.64 1.94
N GLY A 322 -9.26 -13.17 2.73
CA GLY A 322 -10.59 -13.56 2.26
C GLY A 322 -11.56 -12.38 2.27
N ILE A 323 -12.62 -12.49 1.48
CA ILE A 323 -13.78 -11.60 1.56
C ILE A 323 -14.87 -12.28 2.38
N ALA A 324 -15.34 -11.62 3.43
CA ALA A 324 -16.32 -12.20 4.36
C ALA A 324 -17.48 -11.22 4.65
N PRO A 325 -18.67 -11.72 5.01
CA PRO A 325 -19.78 -10.87 5.46
C PRO A 325 -19.49 -10.24 6.82
N LEU A 326 -20.24 -9.21 7.19
CA LEU A 326 -20.32 -8.78 8.60
C LEU A 326 -20.99 -9.91 9.42
N ASP A 327 -20.48 -10.14 10.63
CA ASP A 327 -21.08 -11.08 11.61
C ASP A 327 -22.50 -10.68 12.04
#